data_AF-A0A955TTH0-F1
#
_entry.id   AF-A0A955TTH0-F1
#
_cell.length_a   1.000
_cell.length_b   1.000
_cell.length_c   1.000
_cell.angle_alpha   90.00
_cell.angle_beta   90.00
_cell.angle_gamma   90.00
#
_symmetry.space_group_name_H-M   'P 1'
#
loop_
_entity.id
_entity.type
_entity.pdbx_description
1 polymer ?
#
loop_
_entity_poly.entity_id
_entity_poly.type
_entity_poly.pdbx_seq_one_letter_code
_entity_poly.pdbx_strand_id
1 'polypeptide(L)'
;MPEGGPDTRFITKRGARLKSPEYFQGFQKGKLLPKALLHPVISQKIWSQFIRGEYDTAVFQAFKEVEVAVREAIQALPTEYGVDLMRKAFHTERGKLSNPSLPKPERQALSDLFAGAIGSYKNPHS
;
A
#
# COMPACT_ATOMS: atom_id res chain seq x y z
N MET A 1 21.42 -23.52 -39.61
CA MET A 1 20.28 -22.58 -39.57
C MET A 1 19.03 -23.44 -39.42
N PRO A 2 18.24 -23.37 -38.33
CA PRO A 2 16.94 -24.01 -38.32
C PRO A 2 15.88 -23.04 -38.87
N GLU A 3 15.05 -23.56 -39.77
CA GLU A 3 13.93 -22.85 -40.38
C GLU A 3 12.78 -22.69 -39.38
N GLY A 4 12.27 -21.46 -39.24
CA GLY A 4 11.17 -21.13 -38.34
C GLY A 4 9.96 -20.66 -39.13
N GLY A 5 8.88 -21.46 -39.12
CA GLY A 5 7.58 -21.07 -39.67
C GLY A 5 6.96 -19.84 -38.97
N PRO A 6 5.82 -19.32 -39.49
CA PRO A 6 5.26 -18.01 -39.15
C PRO A 6 4.78 -17.82 -37.70
N ASP A 7 4.94 -18.83 -36.84
CA ASP A 7 4.58 -18.76 -35.42
C ASP A 7 5.75 -19.05 -34.47
N THR A 8 6.96 -18.70 -34.89
CA THR A 8 8.13 -18.74 -34.01
C THR A 8 8.11 -17.55 -33.03
N ARG A 9 8.08 -17.85 -31.73
CA ARG A 9 8.22 -16.87 -30.64
C ARG A 9 9.62 -16.99 -30.04
N PHE A 10 10.31 -15.87 -29.84
CA PHE A 10 11.61 -15.85 -29.16
C PHE A 10 11.45 -15.43 -27.70
N ILE A 11 12.07 -16.20 -26.79
CA ILE A 11 12.07 -15.88 -25.36
C ILE A 11 13.12 -14.80 -25.13
N THR A 12 12.70 -13.63 -24.63
CA THR A 12 13.64 -12.56 -24.26
C THR A 12 14.53 -12.98 -23.10
N LYS A 13 15.68 -12.31 -22.90
CA LYS A 13 16.54 -12.53 -21.72
C LYS A 13 15.78 -12.45 -20.38
N ARG A 14 14.72 -11.64 -20.33
CA ARG A 14 13.81 -11.53 -19.19
C ARG A 14 12.88 -12.74 -19.07
N GLY A 15 12.35 -13.24 -20.20
CA GLY A 15 11.55 -14.47 -20.25
C GLY A 15 12.35 -15.72 -19.87
N ALA A 16 13.63 -15.79 -20.22
CA ALA A 16 14.51 -16.92 -19.90
C ALA A 16 14.83 -17.05 -18.40
N ARG A 17 14.58 -16.00 -17.62
CA ARG A 17 14.71 -16.00 -16.15
C ARG A 17 13.45 -16.47 -15.43
N LEU A 18 12.31 -16.60 -16.12
CA LEU A 18 11.03 -17.07 -15.58
C LEU A 18 10.90 -18.59 -15.69
N LYS A 19 11.91 -19.34 -15.21
CA LYS A 19 11.96 -20.81 -15.36
C LYS A 19 11.12 -21.57 -14.32
N SER A 20 10.62 -20.90 -13.29
CA SER A 20 9.76 -21.53 -12.29
C SER A 20 8.35 -20.93 -12.33
N PRO A 21 7.31 -21.76 -12.14
CA PRO A 21 5.94 -21.29 -11.98
C PRO A 21 5.81 -20.20 -10.89
N GLU A 22 6.57 -20.30 -9.79
CA GLU A 22 6.56 -19.31 -8.71
C GLU A 22 7.09 -17.95 -9.16
N TYR A 23 8.19 -17.92 -9.93
CA TYR A 23 8.74 -16.67 -10.48
C TYR A 23 7.80 -16.03 -11.53
N PHE A 24 7.11 -16.84 -12.32
CA PHE A 24 6.10 -16.36 -13.27
C PHE A 24 4.88 -15.76 -12.56
N GLN A 25 4.43 -16.38 -11.47
CA GLN A 25 3.37 -15.83 -10.63
C GLN A 25 3.80 -14.51 -9.98
N GLY A 26 5.00 -14.43 -9.38
CA GLY A 26 5.51 -13.18 -8.81
C GLY A 26 5.63 -12.05 -9.83
N PHE A 27 6.04 -12.36 -11.07
CA PHE A 27 6.10 -11.40 -12.16
C PHE A 27 4.71 -10.91 -12.61
N GLN A 28 3.72 -11.80 -12.71
CA GLN A 28 2.33 -11.41 -12.99
C GLN A 28 1.74 -10.57 -11.84
N LYS A 29 2.01 -10.96 -10.58
CA LYS A 29 1.55 -10.24 -9.38
C LYS A 29 2.14 -8.83 -9.30
N GLY A 30 3.39 -8.63 -9.72
CA GLY A 30 4.01 -7.31 -9.82
C GLY A 30 3.35 -6.36 -10.84
N LYS A 31 2.49 -6.87 -11.73
CA LYS A 31 1.62 -6.03 -12.59
C LYS A 31 0.34 -5.59 -11.89
N LEU A 32 -0.09 -6.25 -10.81
CA LEU A 32 -1.32 -5.90 -10.08
C LEU A 32 -1.18 -4.54 -9.39
N LEU A 33 0.00 -4.26 -8.84
CA LEU A 33 0.31 -3.02 -8.17
C LEU A 33 1.66 -2.49 -8.68
N PRO A 34 1.66 -1.49 -9.58
CA PRO A 34 2.89 -0.87 -10.03
C PRO A 34 3.64 -0.25 -8.84
N LYS A 35 4.87 -0.70 -8.59
CA LYS A 35 5.71 -0.20 -7.49
C LYS A 35 5.83 1.33 -7.47
N ALA A 36 5.86 1.95 -8.66
CA ALA A 36 6.00 3.39 -8.83
C ALA A 36 4.81 4.21 -8.30
N LEU A 37 3.64 3.59 -8.09
CA LEU A 37 2.48 4.25 -7.48
C LEU A 37 2.52 4.22 -5.96
N LEU A 38 3.46 3.49 -5.35
CA LEU A 38 3.64 3.43 -3.92
C LEU A 38 4.59 4.52 -3.44
N HIS A 39 4.24 5.11 -2.29
CA HIS A 39 5.18 5.95 -1.57
C HIS A 39 6.49 5.17 -1.29
N PRO A 40 7.68 5.77 -1.46
CA PRO A 40 8.95 5.04 -1.35
C PRO A 40 9.11 4.25 -0.06
N VAL A 41 8.71 4.84 1.08
CA VAL A 41 8.73 4.20 2.41
C VAL A 41 7.90 2.92 2.43
N ILE A 42 6.66 2.97 1.95
CA ILE A 42 5.77 1.81 1.88
C ILE A 42 6.38 0.76 0.94
N SER A 43 6.83 1.19 -0.25
CA SER A 43 7.42 0.30 -1.24
C SER A 43 8.65 -0.44 -0.72
N GLN A 44 9.46 0.19 0.13
CA GLN A 44 10.64 -0.43 0.73
C GLN A 44 10.26 -1.53 1.72
N LYS A 45 9.17 -1.33 2.47
CA LYS A 45 8.74 -2.22 3.56
C LYS A 45 7.95 -3.44 3.09
N ILE A 46 7.12 -3.27 2.06
CA ILE A 46 6.11 -4.29 1.69
C ILE A 46 6.42 -5.06 0.41
N TRP A 47 7.34 -4.55 -0.44
CA TRP A 47 7.48 -5.06 -1.80
C TRP A 47 7.90 -6.52 -1.86
N SER A 48 8.76 -6.96 -0.94
CA SER A 48 9.20 -8.37 -0.87
C SER A 48 8.05 -9.31 -0.53
N GLN A 49 7.21 -8.95 0.43
CA GLN A 49 6.04 -9.73 0.84
C GLN A 49 4.99 -9.75 -0.27
N PHE A 50 4.73 -8.60 -0.90
CA PHE A 50 3.77 -8.47 -1.98
C PHE A 50 4.11 -9.35 -3.20
N ILE A 51 5.36 -9.34 -3.67
CA ILE A 51 5.75 -10.17 -4.83
C ILE A 51 5.75 -11.68 -4.53
N ARG A 52 5.83 -12.07 -3.24
CA ARG A 52 5.67 -13.46 -2.79
C ARG A 52 4.20 -13.87 -2.65
N GLY A 53 3.28 -12.90 -2.70
CA GLY A 53 1.84 -13.13 -2.51
C GLY A 53 1.39 -13.11 -1.05
N GLU A 54 2.25 -12.66 -0.13
CA GLU A 54 1.92 -12.47 1.29
C GLU A 54 1.13 -11.16 1.48
N TYR A 55 -0.06 -11.07 0.87
CA TYR A 55 -0.79 -9.81 0.76
C TYR A 55 -1.29 -9.28 2.10
N ASP A 56 -1.79 -10.15 2.98
CA ASP A 56 -2.31 -9.74 4.29
C ASP A 56 -1.21 -9.05 5.12
N THR A 57 -0.01 -9.64 5.10
CA THR A 57 1.17 -9.06 5.75
C THR A 57 1.61 -7.77 5.06
N ALA A 58 1.62 -7.73 3.72
CA ALA A 58 1.99 -6.52 2.98
C ALA A 58 1.03 -5.35 3.25
N VAL A 59 -0.29 -5.61 3.29
CA VAL A 59 -1.32 -4.62 3.59
C VAL A 59 -1.20 -4.13 5.04
N PHE A 60 -1.07 -5.05 6.00
CA PHE A 60 -0.89 -4.70 7.41
C PHE A 60 0.34 -3.80 7.62
N GLN A 61 1.49 -4.16 7.02
CA GLN A 61 2.71 -3.35 7.11
C GLN A 61 2.52 -1.98 6.41
N ALA A 62 1.83 -1.92 5.26
CA ALA A 62 1.55 -0.64 4.60
C ALA A 62 0.75 0.30 5.50
N PHE A 63 -0.32 -0.18 6.12
CA PHE A 63 -1.15 0.61 7.03
C PHE A 63 -0.44 0.98 8.32
N LYS A 64 0.46 0.14 8.82
CA LYS A 64 1.35 0.51 9.94
C LYS A 64 2.24 1.70 9.58
N GLU A 65 2.83 1.73 8.39
CA GLU A 65 3.66 2.87 7.96
C GLU A 65 2.82 4.15 7.80
N VAL A 66 1.58 4.04 7.31
CA VAL A 66 0.64 5.19 7.28
C VAL A 66 0.36 5.70 8.70
N GLU A 67 0.12 4.79 9.64
CA GLU A 67 -0.12 5.17 11.04
C GLU A 67 1.09 5.88 11.65
N VAL A 68 2.30 5.33 11.46
CA VAL A 68 3.55 5.95 11.93
C VAL A 68 3.70 7.35 11.36
N ALA A 69 3.52 7.53 10.05
CA ALA A 69 3.61 8.84 9.41
C ALA A 69 2.61 9.86 9.99
N VAL A 70 1.36 9.44 10.23
CA VAL A 70 0.35 10.30 10.85
C VAL A 70 0.72 10.66 12.29
N ARG A 71 1.21 9.69 13.08
CA ARG A 71 1.66 9.94 14.47
C ARG A 71 2.77 10.98 14.52
N GLU A 72 3.77 10.83 13.65
CA GLU A 72 4.90 11.76 13.56
C GLU A 72 4.42 13.15 13.15
N ALA A 73 3.58 13.24 12.12
CA ALA A 73 3.11 14.52 11.59
C ALA A 73 2.29 15.33 12.60
N ILE A 74 1.55 14.67 13.51
CA ILE A 74 0.78 15.38 14.55
C ILE A 74 1.49 15.46 15.89
N GLN A 75 2.67 14.83 16.04
CA GLN A 75 3.38 14.63 17.31
C GLN A 75 2.46 13.94 18.35
N ALA A 76 1.90 12.80 17.97
CA ALA A 76 0.95 12.05 18.78
C ALA A 76 1.59 11.51 20.06
N LEU A 77 0.79 11.39 21.13
CA LEU A 77 1.22 10.75 22.36
C LEU A 77 1.39 9.24 22.17
N PRO A 78 2.19 8.55 23.01
CA PRO A 78 2.37 7.11 22.95
C PRO A 78 1.05 6.32 22.90
N THR A 79 0.06 6.77 23.67
CA THR A 79 -1.27 6.18 23.84
C THR A 79 -2.22 6.42 22.67
N GLU A 80 -1.85 7.21 21.67
CA GLU A 80 -2.74 7.59 20.57
C GLU A 80 -2.48 6.73 19.33
N TYR A 81 -3.37 5.79 19.06
CA TYR A 81 -3.24 4.85 17.94
C TYR A 81 -4.61 4.51 17.34
N GLY A 82 -4.58 3.86 16.18
CA GLY A 82 -5.75 3.31 15.51
C GLY A 82 -6.71 4.37 15.01
N VAL A 83 -8.00 4.07 15.13
CA VAL A 83 -9.10 4.93 14.70
C VAL A 83 -9.05 6.29 15.40
N ASP A 84 -8.83 6.30 16.71
CA ASP A 84 -8.83 7.54 17.51
C ASP A 84 -7.73 8.50 17.09
N LEU A 85 -6.54 7.97 16.78
CA LEU A 85 -5.45 8.75 16.20
C LEU A 85 -5.87 9.40 14.88
N MET A 86 -6.47 8.65 13.96
CA MET A 86 -6.89 9.17 12.66
C MET A 86 -7.99 10.24 12.83
N ARG A 87 -8.94 10.00 13.73
CA ARG A 87 -9.99 10.98 14.07
C ARG A 87 -9.42 12.25 14.66
N LYS A 88 -8.41 12.16 15.53
CA LYS A 88 -7.70 13.31 16.07
C LYS A 88 -6.92 14.06 14.98
N ALA A 89 -6.15 13.34 14.17
CA ALA A 89 -5.26 13.92 13.17
C ALA A 89 -6.02 14.71 12.09
N PHE A 90 -7.13 14.14 11.61
CA PHE A 90 -7.96 14.68 10.53
C PHE A 90 -9.25 15.33 11.04
N HIS A 91 -9.34 15.67 12.33
CA HIS A 91 -10.53 16.33 12.88
C HIS A 91 -10.89 17.58 12.07
N THR A 92 -12.16 17.73 11.70
CA THR A 92 -12.62 18.78 10.77
C THR A 92 -12.22 20.19 11.21
N GLU A 93 -12.28 20.48 12.51
CA GLU A 93 -11.99 21.81 13.08
C GLU A 93 -10.58 21.98 13.66
N ARG A 94 -9.98 20.93 14.25
CA ARG A 94 -8.75 21.04 15.08
C ARG A 94 -7.64 20.08 14.63
N GLY A 95 -7.88 19.28 13.60
CA GLY A 95 -6.94 18.27 13.13
C GLY A 95 -5.74 18.92 12.46
N LYS A 96 -4.52 18.58 12.90
CA LYS A 96 -3.28 19.10 12.32
C LYS A 96 -3.09 18.69 10.85
N LEU A 97 -3.73 17.61 10.40
CA LEU A 97 -3.71 17.12 9.01
C LEU A 97 -5.00 17.43 8.24
N SER A 98 -5.91 18.20 8.84
CA SER A 98 -7.10 18.68 8.17
C SER A 98 -6.76 19.89 7.31
N ASN A 99 -7.31 19.98 6.10
CA ASN A 99 -7.16 21.17 5.26
C ASN A 99 -8.31 22.15 5.52
N PRO A 100 -8.10 23.26 6.25
CA PRO A 100 -9.17 24.18 6.62
C PRO A 100 -9.75 24.97 5.44
N SER A 101 -9.10 25.00 4.27
CA SER A 101 -9.63 25.67 3.09
C SER A 101 -10.76 24.88 2.40
N LEU A 102 -10.94 23.60 2.75
CA LEU A 102 -11.99 22.76 2.18
C LEU A 102 -13.31 22.85 2.96
N PRO A 103 -14.46 22.66 2.29
CA PRO A 103 -15.75 22.52 2.95
C PRO A 103 -15.73 21.48 4.09
N LYS A 104 -16.52 21.72 5.14
CA LYS A 104 -16.60 20.78 6.28
C LYS A 104 -16.91 19.33 5.86
N PRO A 105 -17.81 19.05 4.89
CA PRO A 105 -18.07 17.69 4.42
C PRO A 105 -16.84 16.98 3.83
N GLU A 106 -16.00 17.67 3.06
CA GLU A 106 -14.79 17.07 2.47
C GLU A 106 -13.75 16.73 3.53
N ARG A 107 -13.57 17.62 4.51
CA ARG A 107 -12.72 17.35 5.68
C ARG A 107 -13.21 16.13 6.46
N GLN A 108 -14.53 16.01 6.63
CA GLN A 108 -15.14 14.86 7.31
C GLN A 108 -14.92 13.57 6.53
N ALA A 109 -15.13 13.59 5.21
CA ALA A 109 -14.91 12.45 4.34
C ALA A 109 -13.46 11.95 4.39
N LEU A 110 -12.48 12.86 4.46
CA LEU A 110 -11.08 12.48 4.62
C LEU A 110 -10.81 11.82 5.99
N SER A 111 -11.40 12.38 7.07
CA SER A 111 -11.33 11.77 8.39
C SER A 111 -11.94 10.36 8.39
N ASP A 112 -13.09 10.18 7.74
CA ASP A 112 -13.78 8.91 7.60
C ASP A 112 -12.95 7.89 6.82
N LEU A 113 -12.32 8.31 5.72
CA LEU A 113 -11.46 7.46 4.91
C LEU A 113 -10.28 6.90 5.72
N PHE A 114 -9.53 7.75 6.42
CA PHE A 114 -8.37 7.32 7.19
C PHE A 114 -8.75 6.47 8.40
N ALA A 115 -9.80 6.88 9.12
CA ALA A 115 -10.31 6.14 10.28
C ALA A 115 -10.85 4.77 9.87
N GLY A 116 -11.66 4.70 8.81
CA GLY A 116 -12.20 3.46 8.27
C GLY A 116 -11.10 2.53 7.78
N ALA A 117 -10.15 3.04 6.99
CA ALA A 117 -9.08 2.21 6.44
C ALA A 117 -8.19 1.60 7.53
N ILE A 118 -7.78 2.38 8.53
CA ILE A 118 -7.01 1.85 9.67
C ILE A 118 -7.84 0.90 10.53
N GLY A 119 -9.12 1.21 10.75
CA GLY A 119 -10.03 0.32 11.49
C GLY A 119 -10.19 -1.05 10.82
N SER A 120 -10.29 -1.08 9.49
CA SER A 120 -10.48 -2.30 8.71
C SER A 120 -9.20 -3.14 8.58
N TYR A 121 -8.05 -2.52 8.32
CA TYR A 121 -6.83 -3.26 7.91
C TYR A 121 -5.77 -3.42 9.01
N LYS A 122 -5.95 -2.80 10.19
CA LYS A 122 -5.03 -2.98 11.31
C LYS A 122 -5.38 -4.19 12.20
N ASN A 123 -6.56 -4.77 12.05
CA ASN A 123 -6.94 -6.01 12.75
C ASN A 123 -6.73 -7.22 11.83
N PRO A 124 -5.70 -8.07 12.06
CA PRO A 124 -5.39 -9.23 11.21
C PRO A 124 -6.40 -10.39 11.32
N HIS A 125 -7.61 -10.14 11.85
CA HIS A 125 -8.67 -11.14 12.07
C HIS A 125 -10.05 -10.75 11.51
N SER A 126 -10.15 -9.74 10.65
CA SER A 126 -11.41 -9.41 9.96
C SER A 126 -11.46 -9.93 8.54
#